data_AF-A0A967GYJ8-F1
#
_entry.id   AF-A0A967GYJ8-F1
#
_cell.length_a   1.000
_cell.length_b   1.000
_cell.length_c   1.000
_cell.angle_alpha   90.00
_cell.angle_beta   90.00
_cell.angle_gamma   90.00
#
_symmetry.space_group_name_H-M   'P 1'
#
loop_
_entity.id
_entity.type
_entity.pdbx_description
1 polymer ?
#
loop_
_entity_poly.entity_id
_entity_poly.type
_entity_poly.pdbx_seq_one_letter_code
_entity_poly.pdbx_strand_id
1 'polypeptide(L)' 'MTVANSASIERASAHITSKRKRPPLLPSIFVEGNLTDEPELRFTPSGKAMATFTVVSSDRRRNDAGEWEDVDTSFFNCVA' A
#
# COMPACT_ATOMS: atom_id res chain seq x y z
N MET A 1 -67.30 -11.76 -0.69
CA MET A 1 -66.96 -11.12 -1.99
C MET A 1 -66.30 -9.77 -1.71
N THR A 2 -64.98 -9.73 -1.52
CA THR A 2 -64.17 -8.50 -1.69
C THR A 2 -62.76 -8.98 -1.97
N VAL A 3 -62.31 -8.74 -3.19
CA VAL A 3 -61.01 -9.15 -3.73
C VAL A 3 -59.99 -8.14 -3.23
N ALA A 4 -59.07 -8.55 -2.37
CA ALA A 4 -57.91 -7.73 -2.03
C ALA A 4 -56.87 -7.87 -3.16
N ASN A 5 -56.95 -6.88 -4.04
CA ASN A 5 -56.02 -6.40 -5.06
C ASN A 5 -54.60 -7.01 -5.08
N SER A 6 -54.25 -7.61 -6.22
CA SER A 6 -52.95 -8.23 -6.55
C SER A 6 -51.78 -7.25 -6.74
N ALA A 7 -51.89 -6.01 -6.26
CA ALA A 7 -50.97 -4.90 -6.59
C ALA A 7 -49.85 -4.65 -5.56
N SER A 8 -49.64 -5.55 -4.58
CA SER A 8 -48.69 -5.31 -3.47
C SER A 8 -47.45 -6.22 -3.44
N ILE A 9 -47.21 -7.08 -4.45
CA ILE A 9 -46.10 -8.06 -4.41
C ILE A 9 -45.16 -7.93 -5.63
N GLU A 10 -44.95 -6.73 -6.16
CA GLU A 10 -44.08 -6.55 -7.36
C GLU A 10 -42.90 -5.58 -7.19
N ARG A 11 -42.57 -5.10 -5.98
CA ARG A 11 -41.57 -4.00 -5.85
C ARG A 11 -40.52 -4.14 -4.75
N ALA A 12 -39.96 -5.32 -4.56
CA ALA A 12 -38.72 -5.43 -3.79
C ALA A 12 -37.76 -6.53 -4.27
N SER A 13 -37.65 -6.74 -5.59
CA SER A 13 -36.43 -7.32 -6.15
C SER A 13 -35.40 -6.20 -6.33
N ALA A 14 -35.03 -5.55 -5.23
CA ALA A 14 -33.89 -4.64 -5.21
C ALA A 14 -32.65 -5.52 -5.16
N HIS A 15 -32.13 -5.81 -6.35
CA HIS A 15 -30.80 -6.30 -6.59
C HIS A 15 -29.80 -5.36 -5.89
N ILE A 16 -29.46 -5.62 -4.62
CA ILE A 16 -28.36 -4.95 -3.91
C ILE A 16 -27.06 -5.55 -4.45
N THR A 17 -26.77 -5.28 -5.72
CA THR A 17 -25.44 -5.43 -6.27
C THR A 17 -24.67 -4.18 -5.90
N SER A 18 -24.27 -4.12 -4.62
CA SER A 18 -23.18 -3.24 -4.22
C SER A 18 -21.94 -3.69 -4.99
N LYS A 19 -21.63 -2.99 -6.09
CA LYS A 19 -20.31 -3.08 -6.74
C LYS A 19 -19.29 -2.52 -5.75
N ARG A 20 -18.91 -3.30 -4.74
CA ARG A 20 -17.72 -3.02 -3.94
C ARG A 20 -16.56 -3.01 -4.92
N LYS A 21 -16.16 -1.82 -5.35
CA LYS A 21 -14.94 -1.60 -6.14
C LYS A 21 -13.82 -2.11 -5.24
N ARG A 22 -13.38 -3.36 -5.43
CA ARG A 22 -12.24 -3.89 -4.69
C ARG A 22 -11.11 -2.90 -4.94
N PRO A 23 -10.54 -2.27 -3.90
CA PRO A 23 -9.39 -1.42 -4.10
C PRO A 23 -8.34 -2.24 -4.86
N PRO A 24 -7.58 -1.62 -5.79
CA PRO A 24 -6.52 -2.33 -6.47
C PRO A 24 -5.62 -2.99 -5.43
N LEU A 25 -5.30 -4.27 -5.63
CA LEU A 25 -4.32 -4.96 -4.82
C LEU A 25 -2.96 -4.40 -5.20
N LEU A 26 -2.56 -3.31 -4.54
CA LEU A 26 -1.22 -2.77 -4.69
C LEU A 26 -0.24 -3.66 -3.93
N PRO A 27 0.97 -3.89 -4.47
CA PRO A 27 1.98 -4.64 -3.76
C PRO A 27 2.33 -3.91 -2.46
N SER A 28 2.42 -4.67 -1.36
CA SER A 28 2.99 -4.19 -0.10
C SER A 28 4.43 -4.67 -0.03
N ILE A 29 5.35 -3.74 0.24
CA ILE A 29 6.78 -4.01 0.32
C ILE A 29 7.23 -3.66 1.73
N PHE A 30 8.00 -4.55 2.35
CA PHE A 30 8.67 -4.31 3.62
C PHE A 30 10.17 -4.23 3.35
N VAL A 31 10.80 -3.17 3.84
CA VAL A 31 12.24 -2.93 3.66
C VAL A 31 12.84 -2.72 5.04
N GLU A 32 13.92 -3.44 5.31
CA GLU A 32 14.84 -3.18 6.41
C GLU A 32 16.13 -2.64 5.79
N GLY A 33 16.72 -1.62 6.39
CA GLY A 33 17.91 -0.97 5.84
C GLY A 33 18.33 0.25 6.64
N ASN A 34 19.39 0.90 6.15
CA ASN A 34 19.98 2.07 6.76
C ASN A 34 19.62 3.33 5.98
N LEU A 35 19.53 4.48 6.67
CA LEU A 35 19.42 5.77 6.01
C LEU A 35 20.78 6.18 5.44
N THR A 36 20.80 6.70 4.23
CA THR A 36 22.03 7.22 3.62
C THR A 36 22.41 8.60 4.13
N ASP A 37 21.43 9.37 4.57
CA ASP A 37 21.58 10.73 5.11
C ASP A 37 20.37 11.05 6.01
N GLU A 38 20.39 12.22 6.66
CA GLU A 38 19.28 12.77 7.43
C GLU A 38 18.03 12.98 6.53
N PRO A 39 16.81 12.64 7.00
CA PRO A 39 15.59 12.91 6.25
C PRO A 39 15.35 14.40 6.01
N GLU A 40 15.03 14.78 4.77
CA GLU A 40 14.68 16.16 4.44
C GLU A 40 13.19 16.42 4.68
N LEU A 41 12.86 17.38 5.54
CA LEU A 41 11.48 17.81 5.81
C LEU A 41 11.11 19.07 5.01
N ARG A 42 10.04 18.98 4.23
CA ARG A 42 9.45 20.11 3.48
C ARG A 42 7.97 20.27 3.79
N PHE A 43 7.44 21.45 3.55
CA PHE A 43 6.01 21.75 3.66
C PHE A 43 5.44 22.19 2.32
N THR A 44 4.26 21.70 1.98
CA THR A 44 3.50 22.19 0.83
C THR A 44 2.98 23.61 1.11
N PRO A 45 2.56 24.38 0.08
CA PRO A 45 1.89 25.68 0.30
C PRO A 45 0.62 25.58 1.15
N SER A 46 -0.04 24.41 1.15
CA SER A 46 -1.19 24.11 2.01
C SER A 46 -0.83 23.67 3.44
N GLY A 47 0.46 23.70 3.80
CA GLY A 47 0.95 23.37 5.15
C GLY A 47 1.11 21.88 5.44
N LYS A 48 1.03 21.00 4.44
CA LYS A 48 1.24 19.56 4.64
C LYS A 48 2.74 19.25 4.70
N ALA A 49 3.16 18.57 5.77
CA ALA A 49 4.51 18.05 5.91
C ALA A 49 4.78 16.90 4.92
N MET A 50 6.00 16.85 4.40
CA MET A 50 6.51 15.79 3.54
C MET A 50 7.97 15.51 3.88
N ALA A 51 8.30 14.26 4.21
CA ALA A 51 9.66 13.83 4.46
C ALA A 51 10.19 13.01 3.30
N THR A 52 11.36 13.35 2.77
CA THR A 52 12.07 12.59 1.74
C THR A 52 13.34 11.98 2.33
N PHE A 53 13.54 10.69 2.13
CA PHE A 53 14.74 9.99 2.59
C PHE A 53 15.04 8.78 1.70
N THR A 54 16.29 8.29 1.76
CA THR A 54 16.73 7.11 1.02
C THR A 54 17.13 6.01 1.99
N VAL A 55 16.56 4.82 1.81
CA VAL A 55 16.91 3.60 2.55
C VAL A 55 17.80 2.73 1.68
N VAL A 56 18.90 2.24 2.25
CA VAL A 56 19.80 1.26 1.65
C VAL A 56 19.66 -0.07 2.34
N SER A 57 19.42 -1.12 1.56
CA SER A 57 19.45 -2.51 2.01
C SER A 57 20.53 -3.27 1.26
N SER A 58 21.37 -3.99 1.98
CA SER A 58 22.44 -4.82 1.40
C SER A 58 22.19 -6.27 1.73
N ASP A 59 22.11 -7.11 0.70
CA ASP A 59 22.00 -8.55 0.85
C ASP A 59 23.38 -9.14 1.14
N ARG A 60 23.52 -9.76 2.30
CA ARG A 60 24.78 -10.36 2.75
C ARG A 60 24.72 -11.87 2.64
N ARG A 61 25.77 -12.46 2.08
CA ARG A 61 25.93 -13.91 1.95
C ARG A 61 27.23 -14.35 2.60
N ARG A 62 27.30 -15.59 3.08
CA ARG A 62 28.57 -16.22 3.41
C ARG A 62 29.24 -16.80 2.17
N ASN A 63 30.49 -16.46 1.96
CA ASN A 63 31.33 -17.09 0.95
C ASN A 63 31.81 -18.48 1.40
N ASP A 64 32.54 -19.17 0.52
CA ASP A 64 33.08 -20.51 0.79
C ASP A 64 34.13 -20.51 1.92
N ALA A 65 34.75 -19.36 2.21
CA ALA A 65 35.66 -19.16 3.33
C ALA A 65 34.93 -18.88 4.67
N GLY A 66 33.59 -18.75 4.66
CA GLY A 66 32.76 -18.49 5.83
C GLY A 66 32.65 -17.02 6.24
N GLU A 67 33.19 -16.09 5.44
CA GLU A 67 33.12 -14.65 5.67
C GLU A 67 31.84 -14.06 5.09
N TRP A 68 31.30 -13.03 5.73
CA TRP A 68 30.15 -12.30 5.22
C TRP A 68 30.58 -11.27 4.19
N GLU A 69 30.09 -11.43 2.97
CA GLU A 69 30.28 -10.47 1.89
C GLU A 69 28.93 -9.88 1.47
N ASP A 70 28.96 -8.63 1.03
CA ASP A 70 27.80 -7.93 0.49
C ASP A 70 27.71 -8.29 -1.00
N VAL A 71 26.56 -8.84 -1.42
CA VAL A 71 26.37 -9.41 -2.76
C VAL A 71 25.57 -8.47 -3.66
N ASP A 72 24.57 -7.82 -3.11
CA ASP A 72 23.77 -6.82 -3.81
C ASP A 72 23.40 -5.69 -2.85
N THR A 73 23.13 -4.50 -3.39
CA THR A 73 22.71 -3.33 -2.62
C THR A 73 21.61 -2.59 -3.35
N SER A 74 20.44 -2.52 -2.71
CA SER A 74 19.27 -1.84 -3.21
C SER A 74 19.09 -0.48 -2.52
N PHE A 75 18.70 0.53 -3.31
CA PHE A 75 18.40 1.88 -2.85
C PHE A 75 16.92 2.18 -3.05
N PHE A 76 16.24 2.64 -1.99
CA PHE A 76 14.82 2.97 -1.99
C PHE A 76 14.61 4.44 -1.67
N ASN A 77 14.10 5.20 -2.62
CA ASN A 77 13.68 6.58 -2.39
C ASN A 77 12.26 6.58 -1.82
N CYS A 78 12.12 7.07 -0.59
CA CYS A 78 10.87 7.06 0.16
C CYS A 78 10.37 8.49 0.39
N VAL A 79 9.04 8.64 0.33
CA VAL A 79 8.35 9.90 0.66
C VAL A 79 7.21 9.57 1.62
N ALA A 80 7.14 10.29 2.74
CA ALA A 80 6.12 10.15 3.78
C ALA A 80 5.38 11.47 4.04
#